data_AF-A0A7K4FLR2-F1
#
_entry.id   AF-A0A7K4FLR2-F1
#
_cell.length_a   1.000
_cell.length_b   1.000
_cell.length_c   1.000
_cell.angle_alpha   90.00
_cell.angle_beta   90.00
_cell.angle_gamma   90.00
#
_symmetry.space_group_name_H-M   'P 1'
#
loop_
_entity.id
_entity.type
_entity.pdbx_description
1 polymer ?
#
loop_
_entity_poly.entity_id
_entity_poly.type
_entity_poly.pdbx_seq_one_letter_code
_entity_poly.pdbx_strand_id
1 'polypeptide(L)'
;LLCHYDTVFPEGTIKSRPFKVENGKGYGPGIFDMKTGLVQTVYALKALVKNKELKYSIVLLITSDEEIESGSSKDLIISEAKKSIFTFVMEPSLDGALKTERSGVGTITL
;
A
#
# COMPACT_ATOMS: atom_id res chain seq x y z
N LEU A 1 3.83 0.78 9.39
CA LEU A 1 3.57 0.18 8.06
C LEU A 1 2.55 1.08 7.37
N LEU A 2 2.87 1.56 6.17
CA LEU A 2 2.01 2.44 5.39
C LEU A 2 1.44 1.68 4.21
N CYS A 3 0.12 1.77 4.06
CA CYS A 3 -0.65 1.18 2.99
C CYS A 3 -1.68 2.19 2.47
N HIS A 4 -2.17 2.01 1.26
CA HIS A 4 -3.35 2.68 0.74
C HIS A 4 -4.38 1.65 0.25
N TYR A 5 -5.65 2.05 0.16
CA TYR A 5 -6.71 1.21 -0.37
C TYR A 5 -7.45 1.85 -1.53
N ASP A 6 -7.21 3.12 -1.84
CA ASP A 6 -7.70 3.70 -3.08
C ASP A 6 -7.02 3.06 -4.29
N THR A 7 -7.55 3.36 -5.47
CA THR A 7 -6.98 2.92 -6.74
C THR A 7 -7.32 3.97 -7.78
N VAL A 8 -6.53 4.07 -8.85
CA VAL A 8 -6.92 4.90 -10.02
C VAL A 8 -8.22 4.47 -10.73
N PHE A 9 -8.80 3.31 -10.41
CA PHE A 9 -9.94 2.77 -11.14
C PHE A 9 -11.28 3.38 -10.68
N PRO A 10 -12.15 3.81 -11.62
CA PRO A 10 -13.49 4.27 -11.29
C PRO A 10 -14.34 3.22 -10.61
N GLU A 11 -15.33 3.67 -9.84
CA GLU A 11 -16.34 2.80 -9.24
C GLU A 11 -17.02 1.93 -10.32
N GLY A 12 -17.25 0.65 -9.99
CA GLY A 12 -17.88 -0.29 -10.91
C GLY A 12 -16.94 -0.95 -11.92
N THR A 13 -15.66 -0.55 -12.00
CA THR A 13 -14.64 -1.20 -12.86
C THR A 13 -14.58 -2.72 -12.65
N ILE A 14 -14.82 -3.19 -11.42
CA ILE A 14 -14.83 -4.62 -11.09
C ILE A 14 -15.90 -5.42 -11.86
N LYS A 15 -16.99 -4.78 -12.34
CA LYS A 15 -18.05 -5.46 -13.10
C LYS A 15 -17.57 -5.88 -14.49
N SER A 16 -16.74 -5.06 -15.14
CA SER A 16 -16.17 -5.36 -16.46
C SER A 16 -14.81 -6.06 -16.38
N ARG A 17 -14.06 -5.83 -15.30
CA ARG A 17 -12.75 -6.42 -15.04
C ARG A 17 -12.75 -7.12 -13.68
N PRO A 18 -13.49 -8.23 -13.53
CA PRO A 18 -13.58 -8.93 -12.25
C PRO A 18 -12.23 -9.49 -11.84
N PHE A 19 -12.07 -9.69 -10.54
CA PHE A 19 -10.92 -10.43 -10.04
C PHE A 19 -10.95 -11.85 -10.60
N LYS A 20 -9.84 -12.29 -11.19
CA LYS A 20 -9.66 -13.68 -11.63
C LYS A 20 -8.25 -14.15 -11.34
N VAL A 21 -8.09 -15.46 -11.18
CA VAL A 21 -6.79 -16.13 -11.11
C VAL A 21 -6.68 -17.04 -12.32
N GLU A 22 -5.62 -16.87 -13.10
CA GLU A 22 -5.39 -17.63 -14.34
C GLU A 22 -3.88 -17.88 -14.48
N ASN A 23 -3.49 -19.13 -14.75
CA ASN A 23 -2.09 -19.53 -14.91
C ASN A 23 -1.18 -19.08 -13.74
N GLY A 24 -1.69 -19.17 -12.51
CA GLY A 24 -0.98 -18.79 -11.30
C GLY A 24 -0.83 -17.27 -11.08
N LYS A 25 -1.48 -16.43 -11.91
CA LYS A 25 -1.47 -14.98 -11.79
C LYS A 25 -2.86 -14.46 -11.41
N GLY A 26 -2.90 -13.54 -10.45
CA GLY A 26 -4.12 -12.78 -10.16
C GLY A 26 -4.26 -11.58 -11.10
N TYR A 27 -5.49 -11.26 -11.47
CA TYR A 27 -5.84 -10.12 -12.30
C TYR A 27 -7.01 -9.37 -11.67
N GLY A 28 -6.99 -8.04 -11.70
CA GLY A 28 -8.09 -7.20 -11.20
C GLY A 28 -7.64 -5.75 -11.01
N PRO A 29 -8.58 -4.80 -10.91
CA PRO A 29 -8.27 -3.40 -10.62
C PRO A 29 -7.59 -3.28 -9.26
N GLY A 30 -6.46 -2.57 -9.23
CA GLY A 30 -5.64 -2.32 -8.05
C GLY A 30 -4.93 -3.55 -7.48
N ILE A 31 -4.92 -4.69 -8.19
CA ILE A 31 -4.33 -5.91 -7.64
C ILE A 31 -2.84 -5.73 -7.33
N PHE A 32 -2.09 -5.10 -8.22
CA PHE A 32 -0.67 -4.84 -8.03
C PHE A 32 -0.46 -3.62 -7.14
N ASP A 33 -1.15 -2.52 -7.43
CA ASP A 33 -1.09 -1.24 -6.74
C ASP A 33 -2.45 -0.91 -6.11
N MET A 34 -2.66 -1.10 -4.81
CA MET A 34 -1.75 -1.78 -3.86
C MET A 34 -2.48 -2.86 -3.04
N LYS A 35 -3.55 -3.46 -3.60
CA LYS A 35 -4.37 -4.44 -2.87
C LYS A 35 -3.57 -5.67 -2.43
N THR A 36 -2.63 -6.16 -3.26
CA THR A 36 -1.81 -7.31 -2.88
C THR A 36 -0.86 -6.98 -1.72
N GLY A 37 -0.18 -5.82 -1.75
CA GLY A 37 0.70 -5.40 -0.67
C GLY A 37 -0.04 -5.21 0.66
N LEU A 38 -1.25 -4.64 0.62
CA LEU A 38 -2.12 -4.52 1.79
C LEU A 38 -2.51 -5.90 2.37
N VAL A 39 -2.93 -6.83 1.51
CA VAL A 39 -3.27 -8.20 1.95
C VAL A 39 -2.05 -8.90 2.55
N GLN A 40 -0.91 -8.87 1.87
CA GLN A 40 0.35 -9.45 2.37
C GLN A 40 0.72 -8.89 3.74
N THR A 41 0.59 -7.57 3.92
CA THR A 41 0.85 -6.88 5.19
C THR A 41 -0.04 -7.42 6.31
N VAL A 42 -1.34 -7.51 6.09
CA VAL A 42 -2.30 -8.02 7.10
C VAL A 42 -1.99 -9.47 7.46
N TYR A 43 -1.68 -10.32 6.49
CA TYR A 43 -1.36 -11.73 6.75
C TYR A 43 -0.01 -11.91 7.46
N ALA A 44 1.01 -11.11 7.12
CA ALA A 44 2.28 -11.11 7.83
C ALA A 44 2.10 -10.70 9.31
N LEU A 45 1.31 -9.66 9.59
CA LEU A 45 1.00 -9.25 10.96
C LEU A 45 0.24 -10.33 11.73
N LYS A 46 -0.76 -10.97 11.10
CA LYS A 46 -1.47 -12.10 11.70
C LYS A 46 -0.52 -13.24 12.07
N ALA A 47 0.43 -13.58 11.21
CA ALA A 47 1.43 -14.60 11.47
C ALA A 47 2.33 -14.23 12.66
N LEU A 48 2.86 -13.01 12.68
CA LEU A 48 3.71 -12.51 13.78
C LEU A 48 2.99 -12.50 15.12
N VAL A 49 1.73 -12.05 15.16
CA VAL A 49 0.89 -12.06 16.36
C VAL A 49 0.66 -13.50 16.83
N LYS A 50 0.28 -14.39 15.91
CA LYS A 50 0.00 -15.80 16.22
C LYS A 50 1.23 -16.51 16.80
N ASN A 51 2.41 -16.25 16.25
CA ASN A 51 3.66 -16.85 16.70
C ASN A 51 4.30 -16.14 17.90
N LYS A 52 3.73 -15.00 18.36
CA LYS A 52 4.29 -14.14 19.41
C LYS A 52 5.69 -13.61 19.07
N GLU A 53 5.93 -13.31 17.81
CA GLU A 53 7.21 -12.86 17.26
C GLU A 53 7.31 -11.32 17.15
N LEU A 54 6.36 -10.58 17.72
CA LEU A 54 6.39 -9.13 17.72
C LEU A 54 7.47 -8.60 18.67
N LYS A 55 8.57 -8.13 18.09
CA LYS A 55 9.65 -7.44 18.81
C LYS A 55 9.36 -5.95 19.06
N TYR A 56 8.54 -5.34 18.21
CA TYR A 56 8.21 -3.91 18.25
C TYR A 56 6.69 -3.70 18.21
N SER A 57 6.23 -2.59 18.76
CA SER A 57 4.87 -2.10 18.51
C SER A 57 4.72 -1.71 17.05
N ILE A 58 3.66 -2.20 16.40
CA ILE A 58 3.40 -1.93 14.99
C ILE A 58 2.16 -1.06 14.87
N VAL A 59 2.30 0.07 14.17
CA VAL A 59 1.18 0.85 13.65
C VAL A 59 0.99 0.49 12.18
N LEU A 60 -0.22 0.07 11.82
CA LEU A 60 -0.65 -0.08 10.42
C LEU A 60 -1.54 1.11 10.07
N LEU A 61 -1.05 2.01 9.22
CA LEU A 61 -1.80 3.14 8.69
C LEU A 61 -2.26 2.82 7.27
N ILE A 62 -3.57 2.90 7.01
CA ILE A 62 -4.18 2.65 5.71
C ILE A 62 -4.88 3.94 5.25
N THR A 63 -4.45 4.50 4.13
CA THR A 63 -4.94 5.76 3.57
C THR A 63 -5.87 5.54 2.37
N SER A 64 -6.60 6.58 1.97
CA SER A 64 -7.68 6.52 0.97
C SER A 64 -7.51 7.49 -0.19
N ASP A 65 -6.35 8.11 -0.32
CA ASP A 65 -6.10 9.25 -1.19
C ASP A 65 -4.66 9.26 -1.75
N GLU A 66 -3.95 8.14 -1.75
CA GLU A 66 -2.58 8.07 -2.26
C GLU A 66 -2.52 8.45 -3.75
N GLU A 67 -3.47 7.94 -4.53
CA GLU A 67 -3.57 8.08 -5.99
C GLU A 67 -3.92 9.52 -6.41
N ILE A 68 -4.32 10.35 -5.45
CA ILE A 68 -4.61 11.78 -5.59
C ILE A 68 -3.68 12.63 -4.71
N GLU A 69 -2.43 12.18 -4.58
CA GLU A 69 -1.31 12.91 -3.94
C GLU A 69 -1.39 13.02 -2.41
N SER A 70 -2.20 12.19 -1.75
CA SER A 70 -2.31 12.09 -0.29
C SER A 70 -2.71 13.40 0.41
N GLY A 71 -3.49 14.25 -0.26
CA GLY A 71 -3.81 15.60 0.24
C GLY A 71 -4.42 15.63 1.65
N SER A 72 -5.25 14.65 2.00
CA SER A 72 -5.90 14.56 3.32
C SER A 72 -5.10 13.71 4.33
N SER A 73 -4.35 12.71 3.87
CA SER A 73 -3.62 11.79 4.75
C SER A 73 -2.18 12.22 5.05
N LYS A 74 -1.60 13.15 4.29
CA LYS A 74 -0.20 13.59 4.42
C LYS A 74 0.21 13.96 5.84
N ASP A 75 -0.55 14.81 6.51
CA ASP A 75 -0.21 15.25 7.87
C ASP A 75 -0.29 14.10 8.87
N LEU A 76 -1.27 13.20 8.69
CA LEU A 76 -1.39 12.00 9.51
C LEU A 76 -0.20 11.06 9.29
N ILE A 77 0.19 10.80 8.03
CA ILE A 77 1.36 10.00 7.66
C ILE A 77 2.61 10.56 8.34
N ILE A 78 2.86 11.86 8.21
CA ILE A 78 4.04 12.51 8.80
C ILE A 78 3.99 12.42 10.34
N SER A 79 2.82 12.62 10.95
CA SER A 79 2.66 12.58 12.40
C SER A 79 2.93 11.19 12.99
N GLU A 80 2.48 10.12 12.32
CA GLU A 80 2.72 8.74 12.74
C GLU A 80 4.13 8.27 12.43
N ALA A 81 4.70 8.72 11.31
CA ALA A 81 6.09 8.44 10.96
C ALA A 81 7.05 9.01 12.02
N LYS A 82 6.80 10.23 12.53
CA LYS A 82 7.61 10.84 13.60
C LYS A 82 7.58 10.08 14.93
N LYS A 83 6.56 9.26 15.17
CA LYS A 83 6.44 8.40 16.36
C LYS A 83 7.10 7.02 16.16
N SER A 84 7.51 6.71 14.94
CA SER A 84 7.99 5.39 14.53
C SER A 84 9.51 5.39 14.31
N ILE A 85 10.19 4.31 14.69
CA ILE A 85 11.63 4.12 14.43
C ILE A 85 11.87 3.79 12.95
N PHE A 86 10.94 3.03 12.35
CA PHE A 86 10.98 2.64 10.95
C PHE A 86 9.59 2.78 10.32
N THR A 87 9.57 3.24 9.07
CA THR A 87 8.38 3.27 8.22
C THR A 87 8.66 2.44 6.98
N PHE A 88 7.85 1.41 6.77
CA PHE A 88 7.84 0.64 5.52
C PHE A 88 6.60 1.00 4.73
N VAL A 89 6.80 1.43 3.48
CA VAL A 89 5.74 1.63 2.49
C VAL A 89 5.58 0.31 1.76
N MET A 90 4.35 -0.22 1.76
CA MET A 90 4.09 -1.59 1.30
C MET A 90 3.72 -1.66 -0.19
N GLU A 91 4.16 -0.67 -0.97
CA GLU A 91 4.01 -0.63 -2.43
C GLU A 91 4.60 -1.88 -3.11
N PRO A 92 4.08 -2.25 -4.30
CA PRO A 92 4.64 -3.36 -5.03
C PRO A 92 6.09 -3.07 -5.45
N SER A 93 6.87 -4.15 -5.56
CA SER A 93 8.23 -4.11 -6.09
C SER A 93 8.28 -4.72 -7.49
N LEU A 94 9.25 -4.25 -8.28
CA LEU A 94 9.66 -4.94 -9.49
C LEU A 94 10.68 -6.01 -9.11
N ASP A 95 10.42 -7.27 -9.50
CA ASP A 95 11.30 -8.42 -9.27
C ASP A 95 11.75 -8.61 -7.80
N GLY A 96 10.91 -8.21 -6.84
CA GLY A 96 11.23 -8.31 -5.41
C GLY A 96 12.26 -7.29 -4.92
N ALA A 97 12.66 -6.32 -5.75
CA ALA A 97 13.67 -5.33 -5.40
C ALA A 97 13.15 -4.33 -4.35
N LEU A 98 13.99 -4.02 -3.36
CA LEU A 98 13.70 -2.97 -2.39
C LEU A 98 13.89 -1.59 -3.03
N LYS A 99 12.84 -0.77 -3.01
CA LYS A 99 12.93 0.64 -3.39
C LYS A 99 13.42 1.45 -2.20
N THR A 100 14.59 2.09 -2.32
CA THR A 100 15.17 2.95 -1.28
C THR A 100 14.95 4.43 -1.54
N GLU A 101 14.72 4.82 -2.80
CA GLU A 101 14.52 6.20 -3.23
C GLU A 101 13.65 6.27 -4.49
N ARG A 102 13.00 7.42 -4.69
CA ARG A 102 12.26 7.77 -5.91
C ARG A 102 12.47 9.24 -6.24
N SER A 103 12.42 9.59 -7.52
CA SER A 103 12.40 10.98 -7.95
C SER A 103 11.11 11.67 -7.49
N GLY A 104 11.23 12.94 -7.10
CA GLY A 104 10.08 13.82 -6.90
C GLY A 104 9.40 14.15 -8.23
N VAL A 105 8.12 14.52 -8.16
CA VAL A 105 7.32 14.98 -9.30
C VAL A 105 6.71 16.34 -8.98
N GLY A 106 6.43 17.14 -10.01
CA GLY A 106 5.79 18.44 -9.87
C GLY A 106 5.10 18.86 -11.16
N THR A 107 3.92 19.48 -11.04
CA THR A 107 3.10 19.92 -12.16
C THR A 107 3.20 21.45 -12.27
N ILE A 108 3.47 21.95 -13.47
CA ILE A 108 3.52 23.39 -13.76
C ILE A 108 2.43 23.69 -14.78
N THR A 109 1.55 24.65 -14.46
CA THR A 109 0.54 25.18 -15.38
C THR A 109 0.97 26.58 -15.82
N LEU A 110 1.03 26.81 -17.12
CA LEU A 110 1.38 28.10 -17.75
C LEU A 110 0.12 28.90 -18.13
#